data_AF-A0AAV6Z0X4-F1
#
_entry.id   AF-A0AAV6Z0X4-F1
#
_cell.length_a   1.000
_cell.length_b   1.000
_cell.length_c   1.000
_cell.angle_alpha   90.00
_cell.angle_beta   90.00
_cell.angle_gamma   90.00
#
_symmetry.space_group_name_H-M   'P 1'
#
loop_
_entity.id
_entity.type
_entity.pdbx_description
1 polymer ?
#
loop_
_entity_poly.entity_id
_entity_poly.type
_entity_poly.pdbx_seq_one_letter_code
_entity_poly.pdbx_strand_id
1 'polypeptide(L)'
;QVYAILVSHPPAPTDHLTPTPVSYTAGFYRIPVIGLTTRMSIYSDKSIHLSFLRTVPPYSHQALVWFEMMRIFGWNHVILIVSDDHEGRAAQKKLETLLEEKESKVSMGSWPWLYDRRLLRL
;
A
#
# COMPACT_ATOMS: atom_id res chain seq x y z
N GLN A 1 5.44 -29.07 -16.99
CA GLN A 1 4.40 -28.15 -16.47
C GLN A 1 5.08 -27.16 -15.53
N VAL A 2 4.74 -25.86 -15.62
CA VAL A 2 5.25 -24.82 -14.71
C VAL A 2 4.20 -24.58 -13.61
N TYR A 3 4.62 -24.60 -12.35
CA TYR A 3 3.72 -24.45 -11.20
C TYR A 3 3.79 -23.08 -10.53
N ALA A 4 4.95 -22.42 -10.59
CA ALA A 4 5.16 -21.08 -10.05
C ALA A 4 6.37 -20.42 -10.74
N ILE A 5 6.41 -19.09 -10.69
CA ILE A 5 7.53 -18.29 -11.20
C ILE A 5 8.07 -17.45 -10.05
N LEU A 6 9.39 -17.48 -9.84
CA LEU A 6 10.09 -16.62 -8.88
C LEU A 6 10.73 -15.47 -9.65
N VAL A 7 10.48 -14.23 -9.21
CA VAL A 7 11.04 -13.04 -9.87
C VAL A 7 11.66 -12.08 -8.86
N SER A 8 12.92 -11.73 -9.12
CA SER A 8 13.66 -10.69 -8.41
C SER A 8 14.07 -9.60 -9.38
N HIS A 9 14.15 -8.37 -8.87
CA HIS A 9 14.74 -7.24 -9.58
C HIS A 9 16.24 -7.16 -9.30
N PRO A 10 17.10 -6.89 -10.31
CA PRO A 10 18.52 -6.64 -10.09
C PRO A 10 18.73 -5.39 -9.21
N PRO A 11 19.77 -5.35 -8.37
CA PRO A 11 20.04 -4.21 -7.49
C PRO A 11 20.55 -2.96 -8.23
N ALA A 12 20.79 -3.06 -9.54
CA ALA A 12 21.32 -1.96 -10.34
C ALA A 12 20.22 -0.91 -10.62
N PRO A 13 20.44 0.38 -10.30
CA PRO A 13 19.43 1.43 -10.45
C PRO A 13 19.02 1.73 -11.91
N THR A 14 19.70 1.14 -12.89
CA THR A 14 19.51 1.39 -14.32
C THR A 14 18.68 0.31 -15.03
N ASP A 15 18.43 -0.83 -14.40
CA ASP A 15 17.66 -1.89 -15.04
C ASP A 15 16.17 -1.68 -14.79
N HIS A 16 15.43 -1.21 -15.81
CA HIS A 16 13.97 -1.04 -15.77
C HIS A 16 13.18 -2.37 -15.73
N LEU A 17 13.80 -3.48 -15.33
CA LEU A 17 13.21 -4.81 -15.35
C LEU A 17 12.19 -4.98 -14.22
N THR A 18 11.02 -4.39 -14.41
CA THR A 18 9.88 -4.57 -13.52
C THR A 18 9.27 -5.96 -13.70
N PRO A 19 8.67 -6.57 -12.65
CA PRO A 19 8.01 -7.87 -12.79
C PRO A 19 6.70 -7.81 -13.59
N THR A 20 6.34 -6.66 -14.14
CA THR A 20 5.08 -6.40 -14.86
C THR A 20 4.84 -7.37 -16.03
N PRO A 21 5.77 -7.58 -16.98
CA PRO A 21 5.51 -8.44 -18.15
C PRO A 21 5.28 -9.91 -17.75
N VAL A 22 6.05 -10.38 -16.77
CA VAL A 22 5.92 -11.74 -16.21
C VAL A 22 4.58 -11.87 -15.50
N SER A 23 4.18 -10.87 -14.72
CA SER A 23 2.91 -10.90 -14.02
C SER A 23 1.71 -10.95 -14.98
N TYR A 24 1.71 -10.19 -16.07
CA TYR A 24 0.61 -10.22 -17.03
C TYR A 24 0.53 -11.54 -17.79
N THR A 25 1.67 -12.01 -18.30
CA THR A 25 1.72 -13.26 -19.07
C THR A 25 1.33 -14.46 -18.21
N ALA A 26 1.86 -14.57 -16.99
CA ALA A 26 1.54 -15.65 -16.07
C ALA A 26 0.10 -15.56 -15.54
N GLY A 27 -0.41 -14.34 -15.35
CA GLY A 27 -1.79 -14.08 -14.92
C GLY A 27 -2.83 -14.66 -15.88
N PHE A 28 -2.58 -14.57 -17.20
CA PHE A 28 -3.45 -15.16 -18.23
C PHE A 28 -3.68 -16.66 -18.00
N TYR A 29 -2.63 -17.41 -17.66
CA TYR A 29 -2.68 -18.85 -17.38
C TYR A 29 -2.93 -19.19 -15.92
N ARG A 30 -3.18 -18.19 -15.06
CA ARG A 30 -3.32 -18.34 -13.60
C ARG A 30 -2.12 -19.02 -12.93
N ILE A 31 -0.93 -18.82 -13.48
CA ILE A 31 0.32 -19.31 -12.89
C ILE A 31 0.77 -18.29 -11.82
N PRO A 32 0.99 -18.72 -10.56
CA PRO A 32 1.42 -17.81 -9.50
C PRO A 32 2.84 -17.27 -9.76
N VAL A 33 3.00 -15.97 -9.53
CA VAL A 33 4.30 -15.28 -9.60
C VAL A 33 4.65 -14.77 -8.22
N ILE A 34 5.82 -15.12 -7.69
CA ILE A 34 6.30 -14.71 -6.37
C ILE A 34 7.39 -13.65 -6.55
N GLY A 35 7.03 -12.40 -6.26
CA GLY A 35 7.96 -11.27 -6.24
C GLY A 35 8.82 -11.27 -4.98
N LEU A 36 10.14 -11.29 -5.17
CA LEU A 36 11.12 -11.40 -4.09
C LEU A 36 11.58 -10.05 -3.55
N THR A 37 11.66 -9.03 -4.41
CA THR A 37 12.28 -7.73 -4.04
C THR A 37 11.41 -6.52 -4.31
N THR A 38 10.39 -6.62 -5.19
CA THR A 38 9.52 -5.48 -5.49
C THR A 38 8.65 -5.11 -4.29
N ARG A 39 8.57 -3.80 -4.01
CA ARG A 39 7.75 -3.23 -2.94
C ARG A 39 6.70 -2.23 -3.44
N MET A 40 6.56 -2.08 -4.75
CA MET A 40 5.55 -1.20 -5.34
C MET A 40 4.14 -1.70 -5.00
N SER A 41 3.26 -0.79 -4.62
CA SER A 41 1.89 -1.09 -4.19
C SER A 41 1.00 -1.58 -5.32
N ILE A 42 1.30 -1.26 -6.59
CA ILE A 42 0.51 -1.66 -7.77
C ILE A 42 0.36 -3.17 -7.92
N TYR A 43 1.39 -3.95 -7.56
CA TYR A 43 1.36 -5.41 -7.61
C TYR A 43 0.44 -6.05 -6.55
N SER A 44 -0.24 -5.23 -5.73
CA SER A 44 -1.26 -5.68 -4.77
C SER A 44 -2.66 -5.68 -5.35
N ASP A 45 -2.87 -4.94 -6.43
CA ASP A 45 -4.18 -4.86 -7.04
C ASP A 45 -4.47 -6.16 -7.79
N LYS A 46 -5.40 -6.96 -7.25
CA LYS A 46 -5.80 -8.25 -7.83
C LYS A 46 -6.65 -8.11 -9.08
N SER A 47 -7.17 -6.91 -9.36
CA SER A 47 -7.82 -6.63 -10.65
C SER A 47 -6.81 -6.48 -11.80
N ILE A 48 -5.55 -6.10 -11.49
CA ILE A 48 -4.47 -5.92 -12.46
C ILE A 48 -3.51 -7.11 -12.46
N HIS A 49 -3.05 -7.52 -11.28
CA HIS A 49 -2.00 -8.52 -11.06
C HIS A 49 -2.56 -9.74 -10.29
N LEU A 50 -3.52 -10.44 -10.91
CA LEU A 50 -4.30 -11.51 -10.29
C LEU A 50 -3.45 -12.57 -9.57
N SER A 51 -2.42 -13.09 -10.24
CA SER A 51 -1.59 -14.20 -9.74
C SER A 51 -0.34 -13.77 -8.97
N PHE A 52 -0.16 -12.47 -8.73
CA PHE A 52 1.06 -11.96 -8.11
C PHE A 52 1.04 -12.08 -6.58
N LEU A 53 2.04 -12.73 -6.02
CA LEU A 53 2.33 -12.89 -4.60
C LEU A 53 3.66 -12.19 -4.29
N ARG A 54 3.91 -11.86 -3.02
CA ARG A 54 5.15 -11.20 -2.61
C ARG A 54 5.65 -11.74 -1.28
N THR A 55 6.95 -11.64 -1.06
CA THR A 55 7.60 -12.00 0.22
C THR A 55 7.94 -10.77 1.08
N VAL A 56 7.85 -9.57 0.53
CA VAL A 56 8.20 -8.30 1.21
C VAL A 56 6.98 -7.36 1.19
N PRO A 57 6.63 -6.69 2.31
CA PRO A 57 5.46 -5.80 2.35
C PRO A 57 5.66 -4.58 1.43
N PRO A 58 4.59 -4.11 0.74
CA PRO A 58 4.70 -2.92 -0.10
C PRO A 58 4.94 -1.65 0.71
N TYR A 59 5.40 -0.59 0.04
CA TYR A 59 5.69 0.68 0.69
C TYR A 59 4.47 1.31 1.35
N SER A 60 3.27 1.18 0.77
CA SER A 60 2.01 1.61 1.41
C SER A 60 1.79 1.08 2.83
N HIS A 61 2.35 -0.07 3.22
CA HIS A 61 2.22 -0.59 4.57
C HIS A 61 3.02 0.21 5.61
N GLN A 62 3.93 1.09 5.20
CA GLN A 62 4.62 2.01 6.11
C GLN A 62 3.66 2.97 6.82
N ALA A 63 2.48 3.25 6.24
CA ALA A 63 1.43 4.06 6.86
C ALA A 63 0.98 3.50 8.23
N LEU A 64 1.07 2.19 8.45
CA LEU A 64 0.80 1.56 9.75
C LEU A 64 1.77 2.06 10.83
N VAL A 65 3.05 2.18 10.49
CA VAL A 65 4.07 2.64 11.43
C VAL A 65 3.83 4.10 11.79
N TRP A 66 3.51 4.95 10.82
CA TRP A 66 3.18 6.35 11.06
C TRP A 66 1.94 6.50 11.95
N PHE A 67 0.89 5.72 11.68
CA PHE A 67 -0.31 5.70 12.51
C PHE A 67 0.00 5.31 13.97
N GLU A 68 0.82 4.28 14.18
CA GLU A 68 1.25 3.89 15.53
C GLU A 68 2.11 4.97 16.20
N MET A 69 2.99 5.65 15.46
CA MET A 69 3.75 6.79 15.99
C MET A 69 2.81 7.91 16.45
N MET A 70 1.82 8.29 15.63
CA MET A 70 0.82 9.29 16.01
C MET A 70 0.09 8.90 17.30
N ARG A 71 -0.26 7.61 17.44
CA ARG A 71 -0.93 7.08 18.63
C ARG A 71 -0.04 7.13 19.88
N ILE A 72 1.23 6.72 19.76
CA ILE A 72 2.16 6.66 20.89
C ILE A 72 2.56 8.08 21.35
N PHE A 73 2.78 9.01 20.42
CA PHE A 73 3.21 10.37 20.73
C PHE A 73 2.06 11.37 20.90
N GLY A 74 0.81 10.96 20.67
CA GLY A 74 -0.37 11.82 20.82
C GLY A 74 -0.44 12.94 19.77
N TRP A 75 0.08 12.71 18.56
CA TRP A 75 -0.01 13.68 17.48
C TRP A 75 -1.41 13.70 16.87
N ASN A 76 -2.15 14.76 17.18
CA ASN A 76 -3.52 14.95 16.73
C ASN A 76 -3.63 15.78 15.45
N HIS A 77 -2.58 16.51 15.07
CA HIS A 77 -2.55 17.34 13.87
C HIS A 77 -1.33 16.98 13.02
N VAL A 78 -1.58 16.46 11.81
CA VAL A 78 -0.54 16.06 10.86
C VAL A 78 -0.96 16.55 9.47
N ILE A 79 0.02 17.00 8.69
CA ILE A 79 -0.16 17.34 7.27
C ILE A 79 0.48 16.22 6.46
N LEU A 80 -0.28 15.63 5.54
CA LEU A 80 0.21 14.61 4.62
C LEU A 80 0.54 15.26 3.27
N ILE A 81 1.77 15.09 2.80
CA ILE A 81 2.21 15.51 1.46
C ILE A 81 2.40 14.24 0.64
N VAL A 82 1.69 14.16 -0.49
CA VAL A 82 1.61 12.95 -1.32
C VAL A 82 1.91 13.31 -2.77
N SER A 83 2.75 12.50 -3.41
CA SER A 83 2.97 12.58 -4.85
C SER A 83 1.74 12.08 -5.62
N ASP A 84 1.40 12.71 -6.75
CA ASP A 84 0.25 12.31 -7.56
C ASP A 84 0.54 11.07 -8.45
N ASP A 85 0.95 9.98 -7.81
CA ASP A 85 1.23 8.71 -8.44
C ASP A 85 0.52 7.57 -7.69
N HIS A 86 0.62 6.35 -8.24
CA HIS A 86 -0.06 5.21 -7.66
C HIS A 86 0.44 4.87 -6.26
N GLU A 87 1.74 5.02 -5.98
CA GLU A 87 2.30 4.72 -4.67
C GLU A 87 1.82 5.74 -3.64
N GLY A 88 1.87 7.04 -3.99
CA GLY A 88 1.34 8.10 -3.15
C GLY A 88 -0.11 7.87 -2.76
N ARG A 89 -0.99 7.63 -3.76
CA ARG A 89 -2.41 7.33 -3.52
C ARG A 89 -2.64 6.09 -2.67
N ALA A 90 -1.82 5.04 -2.84
CA ALA A 90 -1.92 3.82 -2.04
C ALA A 90 -1.54 4.07 -0.57
N ALA A 91 -0.49 4.84 -0.31
CA ALA A 91 -0.08 5.22 1.04
C ALA A 91 -1.12 6.10 1.72
N GLN A 92 -1.65 7.11 1.02
CA GLN A 92 -2.72 7.98 1.50
C GLN A 92 -3.96 7.17 1.89
N LYS A 93 -4.48 6.35 0.98
CA LYS A 93 -5.67 5.52 1.22
C LYS A 93 -5.47 4.59 2.41
N LYS A 94 -4.28 4.01 2.57
CA LYS A 94 -3.97 3.13 3.70
C LYS A 94 -4.03 3.88 5.02
N LEU A 95 -3.46 5.08 5.09
CA LEU A 95 -3.51 5.93 6.28
C LEU A 95 -4.94 6.38 6.61
N GLU A 96 -5.69 6.84 5.61
CA GLU A 96 -7.11 7.24 5.77
C GLU A 96 -7.95 6.09 6.34
N THR A 97 -7.79 4.87 5.81
CA THR A 97 -8.51 3.68 6.30
C THR A 97 -8.19 3.42 7.78
N LEU A 98 -6.92 3.56 8.19
CA LEU A 98 -6.50 3.36 9.59
C LEU A 98 -7.11 4.41 10.54
N LEU A 99 -7.24 5.64 10.06
CA LEU A 99 -7.90 6.71 10.81
C LEU A 99 -9.40 6.40 10.98
N GLU A 100 -10.10 5.98 9.91
CA GLU A 100 -11.53 5.62 9.96
C GLU A 100 -11.82 4.39 10.84
N GLU A 101 -10.97 3.37 10.80
CA GLU A 101 -11.09 2.18 11.67
C GLU A 101 -10.99 2.52 13.16
N LYS A 102 -10.15 3.52 13.51
CA LYS A 102 -10.04 4.03 14.88
C LYS A 102 -11.35 4.69 15.31
N GLU A 103 -11.93 5.55 14.47
CA GLU A 103 -13.20 6.23 14.77
C GLU A 103 -14.32 5.22 15.05
N SER A 104 -14.37 4.16 14.25
CA SER A 104 -15.38 3.11 14.38
C SER A 104 -15.24 2.29 15.67
N LYS A 105 -14.02 2.12 16.18
CA LYS A 105 -13.75 1.44 17.47
C LYS A 105 -13.92 2.35 18.68
N VAL A 106 -13.90 3.67 18.50
CA VAL A 106 -14.25 4.66 19.54
C VAL A 106 -15.77 4.89 19.51
N SER A 107 -16.55 3.82 19.73
CA SER A 107 -17.91 3.98 20.23
C SER A 107 -17.84 4.07 21.75
N MET A 108 -18.23 5.24 22.26
CA MET A 108 -18.50 5.54 23.68
C MET A 108 -17.29 5.88 24.56
N GLY A 109 -16.63 7.00 24.26
CA GLY A 109 -15.90 7.77 25.28
C GLY A 109 -14.59 8.40 24.79
N SER A 110 -14.62 9.73 24.63
CA SER A 110 -13.50 10.61 24.29
C SER A 110 -13.10 10.61 22.82
N TRP A 111 -13.65 11.54 22.03
CA TRP A 111 -12.94 12.70 21.45
C TRP A 111 -13.96 13.57 20.67
N PRO A 112 -14.22 14.85 21.02
CA PRO A 112 -15.39 15.62 20.54
C PRO A 112 -15.37 16.24 19.12
N TRP A 113 -14.45 15.91 18.20
CA TRP A 113 -14.08 16.85 17.12
C TRP A 113 -14.18 16.33 15.67
N LEU A 114 -14.84 15.20 15.43
CA LEU A 114 -15.10 14.68 14.07
C LEU A 114 -16.27 15.36 13.36
N TYR A 115 -16.36 16.69 13.43
CA TYR A 115 -17.45 17.43 12.79
C TYR A 115 -17.07 18.22 11.53
N ASP A 116 -15.81 18.25 11.08
CA ASP A 116 -15.46 19.05 9.91
C ASP A 116 -14.65 18.32 8.83
N ARG A 117 -15.37 17.68 7.90
CA ARG A 117 -14.85 17.09 6.66
C ARG A 117 -14.53 18.14 5.56
N ARG A 118 -14.52 19.45 5.83
CA ARG A 118 -14.34 20.47 4.77
C ARG A 118 -12.90 20.83 4.42
N LEU A 119 -11.89 20.28 5.09
CA LEU A 119 -10.48 20.67 4.86
C LEU A 119 -9.66 19.73 3.95
N LEU A 120 -10.28 18.76 3.28
CA LEU A 120 -9.59 17.82 2.37
C LEU A 120 -9.68 18.21 0.87
N ARG A 121 -9.83 19.50 0.56
CA ARG A 121 -9.60 20.01 -0.80
C ARG A 121 -8.87 21.34 -0.74
N LEU A 122 -7.55 21.28 -0.89
CA LEU A 122 -6.76 22.32 -1.54
C LEU A 122 -6.17 21.71 -2.80
#